data_AF-A0A354DIL7-F1
#
_entry.id   AF-A0A354DIL7-F1
#
_cell.length_a   1.000
_cell.length_b   1.000
_cell.length_c   1.000
_cell.angle_alpha   90.00
_cell.angle_beta   90.00
_cell.angle_gamma   90.00
#
_symmetry.space_group_name_H-M   'P 1'
#
loop_
_entity.id
_entity.type
_entity.pdbx_description
1 polymer ?
#
loop_
_entity_poly.entity_id
_entity_poly.type
_entity_poly.pdbx_seq_one_letter_code
_entity_poly.pdbx_strand_id
1 'polypeptide(L)' 'MMFDTIAAIATPPGEGGIAIIRISGSQAIHIVDKIYKGNLKLST' A
#
# COMPACT_ATOMS: atom_id res chain seq x y z
N MET A 1 0.26 12.21 -18.97
CA MET A 1 0.97 12.70 -17.75
C MET A 1 1.37 11.48 -16.95
N MET A 2 2.61 11.39 -16.51
CA MET A 2 3.02 10.34 -15.58
C MET A 2 2.61 10.78 -14.17
N PHE A 3 1.77 10.00 -13.49
CA PHE A 3 1.40 10.27 -12.10
C PHE A 3 2.37 9.55 -11.18
N ASP A 4 2.79 10.23 -10.11
CA ASP A 4 3.58 9.62 -9.05
C ASP A 4 2.78 8.53 -8.33
N THR A 5 3.50 7.60 -7.70
CA THR A 5 2.87 6.64 -6.80
C THR A 5 2.73 7.26 -5.42
N ILE A 6 1.48 7.36 -4.96
CA ILE A 6 1.11 8.02 -3.70
C ILE A 6 0.66 6.99 -2.66
N ALA A 7 0.76 7.37 -1.37
CA ALA A 7 0.27 6.58 -0.25
C ALA A 7 -0.50 7.47 0.73
N ALA A 8 -1.55 6.94 1.36
CA ALA A 8 -2.33 7.64 2.37
C ALA A 8 -2.96 6.68 3.38
N ILE A 9 -3.20 7.17 4.60
CA ILE A 9 -4.04 6.47 5.58
C ILE A 9 -5.48 6.51 5.06
N ALA A 10 -6.10 5.34 4.92
CA ALA A 10 -7.45 5.18 4.37
C ALA A 10 -8.52 4.94 5.46
N THR A 11 -8.11 4.85 6.73
CA THR A 11 -8.99 4.69 7.90
C THR A 11 -8.89 5.91 8.82
N PRO A 12 -9.92 6.21 9.64
CA PRO A 12 -9.84 7.28 10.63
C PRO A 12 -8.68 7.08 11.63
N PRO A 13 -8.13 8.17 12.21
CA PRO A 13 -7.15 8.06 13.30
C PRO A 13 -7.82 7.55 14.57
N GLY A 14 -7.09 6.74 15.35
CA GLY A 14 -7.56 6.17 16.60
C GLY A 14 -7.20 4.69 16.72
N GLU A 15 -7.74 4.05 17.74
CA GLU A 15 -7.56 2.63 18.00
C GLU A 15 -8.64 1.80 17.30
N GLY A 16 -8.25 0.65 16.74
CA GLY A 16 -9.15 -0.26 16.05
C GLY A 16 -8.48 -1.62 15.78
N GLY A 17 -9.27 -2.62 15.42
CA GLY A 17 -8.73 -3.95 15.12
C GLY A 17 -7.88 -4.02 13.86
N ILE A 18 -8.11 -3.11 12.91
CA ILE A 18 -7.40 -3.01 11.63
C ILE A 18 -7.23 -1.54 11.25
N ALA A 19 -6.08 -1.21 10.66
CA ALA A 19 -5.83 0.05 9.96
C ALA A 19 -5.47 -0.23 8.50
N ILE A 20 -5.82 0.69 7.59
CA ILE A 20 -5.54 0.54 6.16
C ILE A 20 -4.69 1.71 5.68
N ILE A 21 -3.56 1.40 5.04
CA ILE A 21 -2.79 2.35 4.22
C ILE A 21 -3.03 1.98 2.76
N ARG A 22 -3.56 2.92 1.97
CA ARG A 22 -3.79 2.74 0.54
C ARG A 22 -2.62 3.32 -0.24
N ILE A 23 -2.14 2.57 -1.23
CA ILE A 23 -1.09 2.99 -2.16
C ILE A 23 -1.69 2.97 -3.57
N SER A 24 -1.39 3.97 -4.40
CA SER A 24 -1.97 4.09 -5.75
C SER A 24 -0.94 4.65 -6.73
N GLY A 25 -0.79 4.00 -7.88
CA GLY A 25 0.17 4.37 -8.92
C GLY A 25 0.81 3.15 -9.57
N SER A 26 1.53 3.36 -10.68
CA SER A 26 2.13 2.29 -11.47
C SER A 26 3.21 1.50 -10.73
N GLN A 27 3.79 2.05 -9.66
CA GLN A 27 4.82 1.40 -8.84
C GLN A 27 4.29 0.82 -7.52
N ALA A 28 2.97 0.84 -7.28
CA ALA A 28 2.39 0.48 -5.98
C ALA A 28 2.83 -0.92 -5.52
N ILE A 29 2.61 -1.95 -6.34
CA ILE A 29 2.99 -3.33 -6.01
C ILE A 29 4.50 -3.46 -5.80
N HIS A 30 5.31 -2.88 -6.70
CA HIS A 30 6.77 -2.94 -6.61
C HIS A 30 7.32 -2.31 -5.32
N ILE A 31 6.73 -1.20 -4.87
CA ILE A 31 7.12 -0.55 -3.61
C ILE A 31 6.76 -1.43 -2.41
N VAL A 32 5.54 -1.98 -2.38
CA VAL A 32 5.07 -2.80 -1.24
C VAL A 32 5.82 -4.13 -1.17
N ASP A 33 6.18 -4.74 -2.31
CA ASP A 33 6.88 -6.02 -2.36
C ASP A 33 8.25 -5.97 -1.66
N LYS A 34 8.90 -4.80 -1.60
CA LYS A 34 10.18 -4.58 -0.88
C LYS A 34 10.07 -4.76 0.64
N ILE A 35 8.88 -4.55 1.20
CA ILE A 35 8.64 -4.60 2.65
C ILE A 35 7.71 -5.74 3.06
N TYR A 36 7.02 -6.35 2.11
CA TYR A 36 6.13 -7.47 2.33
C TYR A 36 6.93 -8.73 2.70
N LYS A 37 6.50 -9.42 3.76
CA LYS A 37 7.16 -10.63 4.29
C LYS A 37 6.27 -11.88 4.31
N GLY A 38 5.12 -11.84 3.63
CA GLY A 38 4.27 -13.02 3.50
C GLY A 38 4.83 -14.03 2.51
N ASN A 39 4.30 -15.25 2.55
CA ASN A 39 4.81 -16.37 1.73
C ASN A 39 4.48 -16.25 0.23
N LEU A 40 3.56 -15.36 -0.15
CA LEU A 40 3.10 -15.18 -1.53
C LEU A 40 3.59 -13.85 -2.07
N LYS A 41 4.14 -13.83 -3.29
CA LYS A 41 4.47 -12.56 -3.95
C LYS A 41 3.21 -11.76 -4.25
N LEU A 42 3.33 -10.44 -4.17
CA LEU A 42 2.23 -9.55 -4.55
C LEU A 42 2.06 -9.56 -6.07
N SER A 43 0.81 -9.65 -6.52
CA SER A 43 0.44 -9.58 -7.94
C SER A 43 -0.62 -8.50 -8.18
N THR A 44 -0.72 -8.04 -9.42
CA THR A 44 -1.81 -7.15 -9.89
C THR A 44 -3.04 -7.95 -10.26
#